data_AF-A0A2U1F9T1-F1
#
_entry.id   AF-A0A2U1F9T1-F1
#
_cell.length_a   1.000
_cell.length_b   1.000
_cell.length_c   1.000
_cell.angle_alpha   90.00
_cell.angle_beta   90.00
_cell.angle_gamma   90.00
#
_symmetry.space_group_name_H-M   'P 1'
#
loop_
_entity.id
_entity.type
_entity.pdbx_description
1 polymer ?
#
loop_
_entity_poly.entity_id
_entity_poly.type
_entity_poly.pdbx_seq_one_letter_code
_entity_poly.pdbx_strand_id
1 'polypeptide(L)'
;MAPVTTWLLLPGAGGAGWYWHRVIEILAARGDEAIAVDLPAEDPTAGIERYAEVALAALGDRSDPVVVGQSLGGFTAVEVARRRPVERVVLVNAMIPAVGETPGQWWTRSGHREAKEAAVRAAGREEAGFDPATSSSTTSRRRSWPRARRTSATSPTGPSPTAGRCRRGRRCP
;
A
#
# COMPACT_ATOMS: atom_id res chain seq x y z
N MET A 1 6.35 -19.01 18.03
CA MET A 1 6.00 -18.31 16.77
C MET A 1 5.00 -17.22 17.11
N ALA A 2 5.21 -16.00 16.62
CA ALA A 2 4.18 -14.97 16.70
C ALA A 2 2.96 -15.42 15.89
N PRO A 3 1.73 -15.05 16.29
CA PRO A 3 0.53 -15.36 15.49
C PRO A 3 0.61 -14.70 14.11
N VAL A 4 0.09 -15.38 13.09
CA VAL A 4 -0.01 -14.85 11.71
C VAL A 4 -1.09 -13.78 11.68
N THR A 5 -0.77 -12.57 11.25
CA THR A 5 -1.77 -11.51 11.05
C THR A 5 -2.29 -11.53 9.61
N THR A 6 -3.62 -11.43 9.44
CA THR A 6 -4.25 -11.21 8.14
C THR A 6 -4.42 -9.71 7.88
N TRP A 7 -3.91 -9.22 6.77
CA TRP A 7 -3.98 -7.81 6.37
C TRP A 7 -4.90 -7.66 5.16
N LEU A 8 -5.99 -6.91 5.31
CA LEU A 8 -6.90 -6.57 4.21
C LEU A 8 -6.56 -5.17 3.69
N LEU A 9 -6.09 -5.07 2.46
CA LEU A 9 -5.53 -3.84 1.88
C LEU A 9 -6.49 -3.23 0.84
N LEU A 10 -7.03 -2.06 1.15
CA LEU A 10 -8.07 -1.39 0.37
C LEU A 10 -7.50 -0.15 -0.33
N PRO A 11 -7.49 -0.12 -1.68
CA PRO A 11 -7.03 1.05 -2.43
C PRO A 11 -8.00 2.23 -2.32
N GLY A 12 -7.50 3.42 -2.65
CA GLY A 12 -8.31 4.64 -2.81
C GLY A 12 -9.00 4.76 -4.17
N ALA A 13 -9.54 5.95 -4.45
CA ALA A 13 -10.23 6.25 -5.70
C ALA A 13 -9.32 6.03 -6.92
N GLY A 14 -9.81 5.31 -7.93
CA GLY A 14 -9.04 4.95 -9.13
C GLY A 14 -7.85 4.02 -8.88
N GLY A 15 -7.73 3.46 -7.67
CA GLY A 15 -6.67 2.54 -7.32
C GLY A 15 -7.02 1.08 -7.63
N ALA A 16 -6.00 0.23 -7.53
CA ALA A 16 -6.11 -1.22 -7.74
C ALA A 16 -5.34 -1.96 -6.63
N GLY A 17 -5.67 -3.23 -6.41
CA GLY A 17 -4.98 -4.09 -5.43
C GLY A 17 -3.48 -4.15 -5.69
N TRP A 18 -3.06 -4.10 -6.96
CA TRP A 18 -1.65 -4.05 -7.36
C TRP A 18 -0.83 -2.93 -6.69
N TYR A 19 -1.44 -1.82 -6.27
CA TYR A 19 -0.72 -0.73 -5.60
C TYR A 19 0.00 -1.22 -4.33
N TRP A 20 -0.49 -2.31 -3.74
CA TRP A 20 0.04 -2.91 -2.53
C TRP A 20 1.13 -3.96 -2.76
N HIS A 21 1.54 -4.28 -4.00
CA HIS A 21 2.47 -5.38 -4.29
C HIS A 21 3.75 -5.37 -3.42
N ARG A 22 4.36 -4.20 -3.18
CA ARG A 22 5.54 -4.10 -2.31
C ARG A 22 5.23 -4.31 -0.83
N VAL A 23 4.07 -3.86 -0.38
CA VAL A 23 3.63 -4.04 1.01
C VAL A 23 3.33 -5.50 1.27
N ILE A 24 2.70 -6.19 0.31
CA ILE A 24 2.46 -7.64 0.35
C ILE A 24 3.78 -8.38 0.54
N GLU A 25 4.82 -8.07 -0.24
CA GLU A 25 6.15 -8.69 -0.11
C GLU A 25 6.76 -8.50 1.29
N ILE A 26 6.64 -7.29 1.85
CA ILE A 26 7.17 -6.97 3.19
C ILE A 26 6.41 -7.72 4.29
N LEU A 27 5.07 -7.83 4.18
CA LEU A 27 4.24 -8.55 5.14
C LEU A 27 4.48 -10.06 5.07
N ALA A 28 4.56 -10.62 3.85
CA ALA A 28 4.88 -12.02 3.64
C ALA A 28 6.25 -12.39 4.22
N ALA A 29 7.26 -11.52 4.11
CA ALA A 29 8.58 -11.73 4.71
C ALA A 29 8.56 -11.79 6.25
N ARG A 30 7.51 -11.26 6.89
CA ARG A 30 7.26 -11.36 8.33
C ARG A 30 6.46 -12.59 8.72
N GLY A 31 5.96 -13.35 7.75
CA GLY A 31 5.07 -14.50 7.96
C GLY A 31 3.58 -14.13 8.04
N ASP A 32 3.22 -12.88 7.69
CA ASP A 32 1.83 -12.42 7.67
C ASP A 32 1.16 -12.73 6.32
N GLU A 33 -0.17 -12.82 6.32
CA GLU A 33 -0.99 -12.96 5.11
C GLU A 33 -1.52 -11.59 4.69
N ALA A 34 -1.43 -11.23 3.40
CA ALA A 34 -1.94 -9.97 2.87
C ALA A 34 -2.88 -10.19 1.68
N ILE A 35 -4.05 -9.57 1.75
CA ILE A 35 -5.14 -9.65 0.77
C ILE A 35 -5.35 -8.24 0.23
N ALA A 36 -4.83 -7.96 -0.96
CA ALA A 36 -5.11 -6.71 -1.66
C ALA A 36 -6.35 -6.87 -2.55
N VAL A 37 -7.30 -5.96 -2.39
CA VAL A 37 -8.61 -6.07 -3.04
C VAL A 37 -8.68 -5.15 -4.26
N ASP A 38 -9.10 -5.70 -5.39
CA ASP A 38 -9.55 -4.92 -6.53
C ASP A 38 -11.02 -4.53 -6.31
N LEU A 39 -11.26 -3.24 -6.08
CA LEU A 39 -12.61 -2.69 -5.88
C LEU A 39 -13.27 -2.43 -7.24
N PRO A 40 -14.61 -2.55 -7.35
CA PRO A 40 -15.33 -2.31 -8.60
C PRO A 40 -15.46 -0.81 -8.90
N ALA A 41 -14.33 -0.11 -9.04
CA ALA A 41 -14.27 1.33 -9.26
C ALA A 41 -14.78 1.77 -10.64
N GLU A 42 -14.83 0.85 -11.60
CA GLU A 42 -15.36 1.09 -12.95
C GLU A 42 -16.89 1.04 -13.01
N ASP A 43 -17.55 0.48 -11.98
CA ASP A 43 -19.00 0.44 -11.87
C ASP A 43 -19.50 1.72 -11.18
N PRO A 44 -20.15 2.65 -11.92
CA PRO A 44 -20.61 3.91 -11.35
C PRO A 44 -21.78 3.74 -10.35
N THR A 45 -22.39 2.56 -10.30
CA THR A 45 -23.47 2.24 -9.35
C THR A 45 -22.95 1.64 -8.05
N ALA A 46 -21.67 1.24 -8.00
CA ALA A 46 -21.06 0.64 -6.83
C ALA A 46 -20.70 1.70 -5.77
N GLY A 47 -21.47 1.70 -4.68
CA GLY A 47 -21.20 2.51 -3.48
C GLY A 47 -20.23 1.85 -2.49
N ILE A 48 -20.01 2.53 -1.35
CA ILE A 48 -19.13 2.05 -0.28
C ILE A 48 -19.58 0.70 0.28
N GLU A 49 -20.89 0.48 0.34
CA GLU A 49 -21.51 -0.76 0.77
C GLU A 49 -21.10 -1.92 -0.13
N ARG A 50 -21.11 -1.71 -1.45
CA ARG A 50 -20.68 -2.71 -2.43
C ARG A 50 -19.17 -2.97 -2.35
N TYR A 51 -18.37 -1.93 -2.12
CA TYR A 51 -16.93 -2.09 -1.92
C TYR A 51 -16.62 -2.92 -0.68
N ALA A 52 -17.36 -2.70 0.42
CA ALA A 52 -17.22 -3.49 1.63
C ALA A 52 -17.63 -4.96 1.42
N GLU A 53 -18.68 -5.24 0.64
CA GLU A 53 -19.05 -6.62 0.27
C GLU A 53 -17.93 -7.34 -0.47
N VAL A 54 -17.34 -6.69 -1.48
CA VAL A 54 -16.23 -7.27 -2.25
C VAL A 54 -15.03 -7.53 -1.35
N ALA A 55 -14.70 -6.59 -0.46
CA ALA A 55 -13.61 -6.75 0.49
C ALA A 55 -13.85 -7.91 1.49
N LEU A 56 -15.08 -8.03 2.00
CA LEU A 56 -15.47 -9.13 2.90
C LEU A 56 -15.48 -10.48 2.19
N ALA A 57 -15.91 -10.53 0.93
CA ALA A 57 -15.86 -11.74 0.12
C ALA A 57 -14.43 -12.20 -0.14
N ALA A 58 -13.50 -11.26 -0.41
CA ALA A 58 -12.08 -11.56 -0.57
C ALA A 58 -11.44 -12.08 0.72
N LEU A 59 -11.87 -11.55 1.87
CA LEU A 59 -11.40 -11.99 3.18
C LEU A 59 -11.84 -13.43 3.51
N GLY A 60 -13.07 -13.80 3.14
CA GLY A 60 -13.66 -15.11 3.46
C GLY A 60 -13.80 -15.34 4.96
N ASP A 61 -13.47 -16.56 5.41
CA ASP A 61 -13.66 -17.01 6.79
C ASP A 61 -12.56 -16.55 7.77
N ARG A 62 -11.54 -15.83 7.28
CA ARG A 62 -10.43 -15.33 8.11
C ARG A 62 -10.97 -14.39 9.19
N SER A 63 -10.64 -14.65 10.45
CA SER A 63 -11.08 -13.86 11.60
C SER A 63 -10.15 -12.69 11.90
N ASP A 64 -10.72 -11.63 12.50
CA ASP A 64 -10.00 -10.49 13.08
C ASP A 64 -8.88 -9.90 12.20
N PRO A 65 -9.15 -9.51 10.94
CA PRO A 65 -8.11 -8.92 10.09
C PRO A 65 -7.68 -7.54 10.61
N VAL A 66 -6.46 -7.13 10.23
CA VAL A 66 -6.08 -5.71 10.21
C VAL A 66 -6.53 -5.13 8.87
N VAL A 67 -7.44 -4.14 8.91
CA VAL A 67 -7.99 -3.51 7.69
C VAL A 67 -7.27 -2.20 7.43
N VAL A 68 -6.68 -2.08 6.24
CA VAL A 68 -5.91 -0.92 5.82
C VAL A 68 -6.67 -0.18 4.72
N GLY A 69 -7.04 1.08 4.97
CA GLY A 69 -7.72 1.95 4.01
C GLY A 69 -6.81 3.08 3.54
N GLN A 70 -6.56 3.17 2.22
CA GLN A 70 -5.82 4.27 1.62
C GLN A 70 -6.75 5.29 0.95
N SER A 71 -6.54 6.59 1.20
CA SER A 71 -7.38 7.66 0.62
C SER A 71 -8.89 7.36 0.79
N LEU A 72 -9.68 7.34 -0.29
CA LEU A 72 -11.09 6.96 -0.30
C LEU A 72 -11.36 5.61 0.40
N GLY A 73 -10.41 4.66 0.33
CA GLY A 73 -10.50 3.35 0.97
C GLY A 73 -10.68 3.41 2.48
N GLY A 74 -10.44 4.56 3.13
CA GLY A 74 -10.82 4.80 4.52
C GLY A 74 -12.31 4.60 4.80
N PHE A 75 -13.19 5.02 3.88
CA PHE A 75 -14.65 4.79 4.00
C PHE A 75 -14.97 3.31 3.96
N THR A 76 -14.40 2.58 2.99
CA THR A 76 -14.57 1.12 2.88
C THR A 76 -14.04 0.40 4.12
N ALA A 77 -12.89 0.82 4.64
CA ALA A 77 -12.29 0.21 5.83
C ALA A 77 -13.19 0.33 7.07
N VAL A 78 -13.77 1.52 7.30
CA VAL A 78 -14.72 1.73 8.41
C VAL A 78 -16.00 0.93 8.19
N GLU A 79 -16.51 0.85 6.96
CA GLU A 79 -17.70 0.05 6.66
C GLU A 79 -17.47 -1.47 6.86
N VAL A 80 -16.29 -1.98 6.51
CA VAL A 80 -15.91 -3.37 6.83
C VAL A 80 -15.90 -3.60 8.34
N ALA A 81 -15.29 -2.70 9.11
CA ALA A 81 -15.23 -2.78 10.57
C ALA A 81 -16.61 -2.66 11.25
N ARG A 82 -17.59 -2.03 10.60
CA ARG A 82 -18.99 -2.00 11.07
C ARG A 82 -19.71 -3.34 10.88
N ARG A 83 -19.32 -4.13 9.88
CA ARG A 83 -20.02 -5.38 9.50
C ARG A 83 -19.49 -6.61 10.21
N ARG A 84 -18.24 -6.59 10.68
CA ARG A 84 -17.64 -7.69 11.45
C ARG A 84 -16.51 -7.21 12.36
N PRO A 85 -16.16 -7.98 13.40
CA PRO A 85 -14.95 -7.73 14.18
C PRO A 85 -13.70 -7.70 13.30
N VAL A 86 -12.83 -6.73 13.60
CA VAL A 86 -11.51 -6.54 13.00
C VAL A 86 -10.53 -6.31 14.15
N GLU A 87 -9.26 -6.71 14.00
CA GLU A 87 -8.26 -6.46 15.04
C GLU A 87 -8.04 -4.95 15.18
N ARG A 88 -7.76 -4.28 14.06
CA ARG A 88 -7.49 -2.84 13.98
C ARG A 88 -7.81 -2.29 12.59
N VAL A 89 -8.08 -0.98 12.54
CA VAL A 89 -8.17 -0.21 11.30
C VAL A 89 -6.93 0.68 11.18
N VAL A 90 -6.27 0.63 10.02
CA VAL A 90 -5.10 1.45 9.69
C VAL A 90 -5.46 2.39 8.54
N LEU A 91 -5.25 3.69 8.74
CA LEU A 91 -5.63 4.73 7.78
C LEU A 91 -4.37 5.34 7.16
N VAL A 92 -4.20 5.15 5.85
CA VAL A 92 -3.00 5.58 5.10
C VAL A 92 -3.36 6.73 4.17
N ASN A 93 -3.02 7.97 4.55
CA ASN A 93 -3.45 9.18 3.83
C ASN A 93 -4.95 9.12 3.47
N ALA A 94 -5.76 8.63 4.41
CA ALA A 94 -7.15 8.29 4.17
C ALA A 94 -8.06 9.51 4.25
N MET A 95 -9.19 9.43 3.54
CA MET A 95 -10.35 10.22 3.90
C MET A 95 -10.94 9.58 5.16
N ILE A 96 -10.84 10.26 6.29
CA ILE A 96 -11.32 9.75 7.59
C ILE A 96 -12.80 10.12 7.73
N PRO A 97 -13.74 9.15 7.68
CA PRO A 97 -15.16 9.46 7.65
C PRO A 97 -15.70 9.83 9.03
N ALA A 98 -16.57 10.83 9.09
CA ALA A 98 -17.51 10.99 10.19
C ALA A 98 -18.69 10.02 10.06
N VAL A 99 -19.41 9.77 11.16
CA VAL A 99 -20.61 8.90 11.14
C VAL A 99 -21.65 9.46 10.17
N GLY A 100 -22.12 8.61 9.25
CA GLY A 100 -23.15 8.96 8.26
C GLY A 100 -22.70 9.90 7.14
N GLU A 101 -21.42 10.28 7.10
CA GLU A 101 -20.86 11.11 6.04
C GLU A 101 -20.67 10.29 4.75
N THR A 102 -20.89 10.93 3.60
CA THR A 102 -20.52 10.36 2.30
C THR A 102 -19.13 10.84 1.87
N PRO A 103 -18.41 10.12 0.98
CA PRO A 103 -17.13 10.58 0.47
C PRO A 103 -17.17 11.97 -0.18
N GLY A 104 -18.27 12.32 -0.85
CA GLY A 104 -18.44 13.66 -1.44
C GLY A 104 -18.54 14.76 -0.39
N GLN A 105 -19.24 14.51 0.73
CA GLN A 105 -19.41 15.47 1.82
C GLN A 105 -18.11 15.73 2.58
N TRP A 106 -17.20 14.76 2.62
CA TRP A 106 -15.93 14.83 3.33
C TRP A 106 -15.10 16.06 2.98
N TRP A 107 -15.06 16.46 1.70
CA TRP A 107 -14.30 17.62 1.24
C TRP A 107 -14.76 18.92 1.91
N THR A 108 -16.07 19.13 1.98
CA THR A 108 -16.65 20.30 2.62
C THR A 108 -16.46 20.24 4.13
N ARG A 109 -16.73 19.09 4.75
CA ARG A 109 -16.66 18.94 6.21
C ARG A 109 -15.25 19.04 6.78
N SER A 110 -14.27 18.56 6.05
CA SER A 110 -12.86 18.71 6.43
C SER A 110 -12.33 20.15 6.27
N GLY A 111 -13.10 21.06 5.66
CA GLY A 111 -12.62 22.39 5.29
C GLY A 111 -11.47 22.33 4.28
N HIS A 112 -11.42 21.27 3.47
CA HIS A 112 -10.28 20.99 2.58
C HIS A 112 -10.00 22.17 1.64
N ARG A 113 -11.05 22.80 1.10
CA ARG A 113 -10.89 23.93 0.18
C ARG A 113 -10.22 25.11 0.87
N GLU A 114 -10.76 25.52 2.02
CA GLU A 114 -10.26 26.65 2.80
C GLU A 114 -8.82 26.39 3.27
N ALA A 115 -8.50 25.16 3.67
CA ALA A 115 -7.15 24.75 4.04
C ALA A 115 -6.18 24.78 2.86
N LYS A 116 -6.60 24.30 1.68
CA LYS A 116 -5.81 24.35 0.45
C LYS A 116 -5.51 25.80 0.05
N GLU A 117 -6.52 26.67 0.03
CA GLU A 117 -6.38 28.10 -0.29
C GLU A 117 -5.43 28.79 0.70
N ALA A 118 -5.55 28.51 2.00
CA ALA A 118 -4.63 29.02 3.02
C ALA A 118 -3.19 28.55 2.77
N ALA A 119 -2.98 27.27 2.44
CA ALA A 119 -1.66 26.72 2.16
C ALA A 119 -1.02 27.30 0.89
N VAL A 120 -1.83 27.54 -0.16
CA VAL A 120 -1.39 28.18 -1.40
C VAL A 120 -0.92 29.62 -1.13
N ARG A 121 -1.74 30.41 -0.41
CA ARG A 121 -1.40 31.77 0.00
C ARG A 121 -0.13 31.82 0.86
N ALA A 122 -0.04 30.94 1.86
CA ALA A 122 1.14 30.87 2.75
C ALA A 122 2.42 30.50 2.00
N ALA A 123 2.30 29.76 0.90
CA ALA A 123 3.42 29.40 0.05
C ALA A 123 3.77 30.48 -1.01
N GLY A 124 3.09 31.62 -1.02
CA GLY A 124 3.29 32.68 -2.02
C GLY A 124 2.98 32.24 -3.45
N ARG A 125 2.11 31.23 -3.62
CA ARG A 125 1.68 30.74 -4.92
C ARG A 125 0.29 31.26 -5.26
N GLU A 126 0.00 31.35 -6.55
CA GLU A 126 -1.38 31.49 -7.03
C GLU A 126 -2.04 30.11 -7.11
N GLU A 127 -3.36 30.07 -6.91
CA GLU A 127 -4.09 28.82 -7.08
C GLU A 127 -4.12 28.48 -8.57
N ALA A 128 -3.46 27.37 -8.94
CA ALA A 128 -3.57 26.85 -10.28
C ALA A 128 -5.00 26.36 -10.50
N GLY A 129 -5.68 26.93 -11.50
CA GLY A 129 -6.96 26.41 -11.99
C GLY A 129 -6.84 24.97 -12.48
N PHE A 130 -7.97 24.28 -12.60
CA PHE A 130 -7.98 22.94 -13.17
C PHE A 130 -7.57 23.00 -14.66
N ASP A 131 -6.35 22.59 -14.96
CA ASP A 131 -5.87 22.45 -16.34
C ASP A 131 -5.99 20.97 -16.74
N PRO A 132 -6.90 20.61 -17.67
CA PRO A 132 -7.11 19.22 -18.10
C PRO A 132 -5.85 18.58 -18.70
N ALA A 133 -4.90 19.36 -19.24
CA ALA A 133 -3.66 18.86 -19.81
C ALA A 133 -2.64 18.40 -18.75
N THR A 134 -2.69 18.97 -17.54
CA THR A 134 -1.81 18.60 -16.42
C THR A 134 -2.50 17.80 -15.31
N SER A 135 -3.84 17.80 -15.28
CA SER A 135 -4.65 17.10 -14.26
C SER A 135 -5.18 15.73 -14.67
N SER A 136 -5.13 15.38 -15.96
CA SER A 136 -5.34 14.01 -16.41
C SER A 136 -4.06 13.17 -16.18
N SER A 137 -4.18 12.05 -15.48
CA SER A 137 -3.12 11.06 -15.26
C SER A 137 -2.59 10.40 -16.55
N THR A 138 -3.08 10.81 -17.72
CA THR A 138 -2.72 10.28 -19.04
C THR A 138 -1.35 10.75 -19.52
N THR A 139 -0.84 11.90 -19.08
CA THR A 139 0.51 12.34 -19.47
C THR A 139 1.54 11.94 -18.43
N SER A 140 1.88 10.64 -18.37
CA SER A 140 3.09 10.19 -17.71
C SER A 140 4.32 10.70 -18.49
N ARG A 141 4.68 11.97 -18.33
CA ARG A 141 6.06 12.38 -18.58
C ARG A 141 6.87 11.62 -17.53
N ARG A 142 7.51 10.52 -17.94
CA ARG A 142 8.46 9.75 -17.13
C ARG A 142 9.39 10.75 -16.43
N ARG A 143 9.09 11.10 -15.18
CA ARG A 143 10.08 11.74 -14.32
C ARG A 143 11.08 10.65 -14.05
N SER A 144 12.20 10.65 -14.78
CA SER A 144 13.32 9.77 -14.50
C SER A 144 13.83 10.12 -13.11
N TRP A 145 13.45 9.33 -12.12
CA TRP A 145 14.15 9.30 -10.85
C TRP A 145 15.59 8.85 -11.15
N PRO A 146 16.62 9.57 -10.69
CA PRO A 146 17.99 9.11 -10.88
C PRO A 146 18.11 7.72 -10.25
N ARG A 147 18.46 6.72 -11.07
CA ARG A 147 18.73 5.37 -10.59
C ARG A 147 19.78 5.48 -9.49
N ALA A 148 19.47 4.98 -8.30
CA ALA A 148 20.48 4.76 -7.28
C ALA A 148 21.63 3.97 -7.93
N ARG A 149 22.84 4.56 -7.91
CA ARG A 149 24.03 3.88 -8.40
C ARG A 149 24.17 2.60 -7.58
N ARG A 150 24.07 1.44 -8.24
CA ARG A 150 24.55 0.18 -7.68
C ARG A 150 26.06 0.35 -7.49
N THR A 151 26.49 0.60 -6.28
CA THR A 151 27.87 0.28 -5.89
C THR A 151 27.94 -1.23 -5.83
N SER A 152 28.49 -1.85 -6.88
CA SER A 152 28.91 -3.24 -6.82
C SER A 152 29.97 -3.38 -5.74
N ALA A 153 29.69 -4.18 -4.71
CA ALA A 153 30.71 -4.67 -3.81
C ALA A 153 31.64 -5.59 -4.62
N THR A 154 32.88 -5.16 -4.83
CA THR A 154 33.94 -6.00 -5.37
C THR A 154 34.45 -6.88 -4.23
N SER A 155 34.13 -8.17 -4.25
CA SER A 155 34.79 -9.14 -3.38
C SER A 155 36.24 -9.32 -3.83
N PRO A 156 37.24 -9.31 -2.91
CA PRO A 156 38.61 -9.61 -3.27
C PRO A 156 38.79 -11.13 -3.48
N THR A 157 39.05 -11.52 -4.72
CA THR A 157 39.55 -12.85 -5.07
C THR A 157 41.03 -12.94 -4.69
N GLY A 158 41.36 -13.66 -3.61
CA GLY A 158 42.70 -14.19 -3.35
C GLY A 158 42.77 -15.67 -3.77
N PRO A 159 43.89 -16.17 -4.33
CA PRO A 159 43.98 -17.53 -4.82
C PRO A 159 44.11 -18.57 -3.69
N SER A 160 43.32 -19.65 -3.76
CA SER A 160 43.47 -20.85 -2.94
C SER A 160 44.73 -21.64 -3.35
N PRO A 161 45.61 -22.05 -2.42
CA PRO A 161 46.66 -23.00 -2.72
C PRO A 161 46.14 -24.45 -2.69
N THR A 162 46.70 -25.21 -3.61
CA THR A 162 46.41 -26.56 -4.08
C THR A 162 46.57 -27.67 -3.04
N ALA A 163 45.68 -28.66 -3.11
CA ALA A 163 45.72 -29.90 -2.35
C ALA A 163 46.97 -30.73 -2.67
N GLY A 164 47.78 -31.00 -1.64
CA GLY A 164 48.90 -31.93 -1.70
C GLY A 164 48.44 -33.39 -1.75
N ARG A 165 49.01 -34.16 -2.68
CA ARG A 165 48.83 -35.62 -2.80
C ARG A 165 49.29 -36.34 -1.53
N CYS A 166 48.41 -37.09 -0.89
CA CYS A 166 48.80 -38.13 0.07
C CYS A 166 49.51 -39.28 -0.66
N ARG A 167 50.80 -39.47 -0.37
CA ARG A 167 51.53 -40.73 -0.66
C ARG A 167 51.20 -41.76 0.41
N ARG A 168 50.95 -42.99 -0.04
CA ARG A 168 50.73 -44.18 0.78
C ARG A 168 51.96 -44.51 1.64
N GLY A 169 51.73 -44.79 2.92
CA GLY A 169 52.49 -45.75 3.72
C GLY A 169 53.50 -45.18 4.72
N ARG A 170 53.16 -45.21 6.02
CA ARG A 170 53.76 -46.05 7.09
C ARG A 170 53.43 -45.50 8.50
N ARG A 171 52.80 -46.38 9.30
CA ARG A 171 52.68 -46.57 10.77
C ARG A 171 52.80 -45.40 11.77
N CYS A 172 51.84 -45.42 12.72
CA CYS A 172 51.80 -44.73 14.01
C CYS A 172 52.99 -45.08 14.93
N PRO A 173 53.25 -44.23 15.93
CA PRO A 173 53.10 -44.63 17.34
C PRO A 173 51.86 -44.00 17.99
#